data_AF-A0A961ST19-F1
#
_entry.id   AF-A0A961ST19-F1
#
_cell.length_a   1.000
_cell.length_b   1.000
_cell.length_c   1.000
_cell.angle_alpha   90.00
_cell.angle_beta   90.00
_cell.angle_gamma   90.00
#
_symmetry.space_group_name_H-M   'P 1'
#
loop_
_entity.id
_entity.type
_entity.pdbx_description
1 polymer ?
#
loop_
_entity_poly.entity_id
_entity_poly.type
_entity_poly.pdbx_seq_one_letter_code
_entity_poly.pdbx_strand_id
1 'polypeptide(L)'
;MHDDAIQAAAPNLDETRRKQNRASDPRHSAWVSANAGSGKTHVLTQRVIRLMLNGARPSSILCLTYTKAAASEMSNRVFERLAHWTALDDAELAREIAEVEGRPPDRIKLMDARRLFARALETPGGLKIQTIHAFCEALLHQFPLEANIAGHFTVLDDKAAAALIAEARRSLLTETQAGHDGALAAAFHDVLTLADEAGLDRLLGDIVANRSALQRFFDSARREGVDRTLKRGLGIPVSADAASIAARAWPLPGLDAARMQDYVALANGKGGSNAQER
;
A
#
# COMPACT_ATOMS: atom_id res chain seq x y z
N MET A 1 7.81 -26.85 -35.31
CA MET A 1 7.14 -25.81 -36.13
C MET A 1 5.68 -25.81 -35.71
N HIS A 2 5.35 -25.02 -34.69
CA HIS A 2 3.99 -24.57 -34.33
C HIS A 2 4.23 -23.31 -33.48
N ASP A 3 4.34 -22.17 -34.16
CA ASP A 3 4.32 -20.84 -33.56
C ASP A 3 2.85 -20.52 -33.25
N ASP A 4 2.43 -20.72 -32.00
CA ASP A 4 1.19 -20.14 -31.49
C ASP A 4 1.43 -18.67 -31.18
N ALA A 5 1.30 -17.85 -32.22
CA ALA A 5 1.25 -16.41 -32.08
C ALA A 5 0.02 -16.01 -31.26
N ILE A 6 0.26 -15.53 -30.04
CA ILE A 6 -0.72 -14.80 -29.23
C ILE A 6 -1.08 -13.52 -30.00
N GLN A 7 -2.14 -13.60 -30.79
CA GLN A 7 -2.69 -12.45 -31.48
C GLN A 7 -3.57 -11.68 -30.51
N ALA A 8 -2.98 -10.66 -29.86
CA ALA A 8 -3.72 -9.70 -29.05
C ALA A 8 -4.75 -8.99 -29.95
N ALA A 9 -6.02 -9.35 -29.81
CA ALA A 9 -7.13 -8.71 -30.51
C ALA A 9 -7.17 -7.22 -30.17
N ALA A 10 -7.19 -6.37 -31.20
CA ALA A 10 -7.39 -4.93 -31.04
C ALA A 10 -8.68 -4.66 -30.24
N PRO A 11 -8.68 -3.73 -29.27
CA PRO A 11 -9.85 -3.51 -28.43
C PRO A 11 -11.02 -2.99 -29.27
N ASN A 12 -12.14 -3.71 -29.23
CA ASN A 12 -13.39 -3.24 -29.81
C ASN A 12 -13.81 -1.94 -29.08
N LEU A 13 -13.73 -0.80 -29.79
CA LEU A 13 -13.98 0.53 -29.24
C LEU A 13 -15.42 0.68 -28.72
N ASP A 14 -16.39 0.03 -29.38
CA ASP A 14 -17.79 0.07 -28.97
C ASP A 14 -18.03 -0.73 -27.67
N GLU A 15 -17.39 -1.88 -27.54
CA GLU A 15 -17.45 -2.68 -26.30
C GLU A 15 -16.80 -1.93 -25.14
N THR A 16 -15.67 -1.26 -25.38
CA THR A 16 -14.96 -0.45 -24.39
C THR A 16 -15.84 0.69 -23.89
N ARG A 17 -16.46 1.45 -24.81
CA ARG A 17 -17.40 2.53 -24.46
C ARG A 17 -18.61 2.01 -23.67
N ARG A 18 -19.19 0.87 -24.07
CA ARG A 18 -20.30 0.24 -23.33
C ARG A 18 -19.89 -0.13 -21.90
N LYS A 19 -18.72 -0.72 -21.70
CA LYS A 19 -18.20 -1.06 -20.37
C LYS A 19 -17.97 0.19 -19.51
N GLN A 20 -17.38 1.24 -20.08
CA GLN A 20 -17.15 2.52 -19.40
C GLN A 20 -18.47 3.20 -19.00
N ASN A 21 -19.44 3.25 -19.90
CA ASN A 21 -20.78 3.81 -19.62
C ASN A 21 -21.53 3.02 -18.56
N ARG A 22 -21.38 1.69 -18.53
CA ARG A 22 -21.95 0.85 -17.46
C ARG A 22 -21.26 1.11 -16.12
N ALA A 23 -19.93 1.22 -16.12
CA ALA A 23 -19.15 1.46 -14.90
C ALA A 23 -19.39 2.86 -14.29
N SER A 24 -19.66 3.87 -15.12
CA SER A 24 -19.96 5.22 -14.65
C SER A 24 -21.44 5.42 -14.25
N ASP A 25 -22.31 4.42 -14.42
CA ASP A 25 -23.74 4.54 -14.09
C ASP A 25 -23.97 4.54 -12.57
N PRO A 26 -24.52 5.62 -11.99
CA PRO A 26 -24.67 5.75 -10.55
C PRO A 26 -25.69 4.79 -9.94
N ARG A 27 -26.55 4.15 -10.73
CA ARG A 27 -27.59 3.22 -10.23
C ARG A 27 -27.04 1.88 -9.75
N HIS A 28 -25.77 1.59 -10.03
CA HIS A 28 -25.15 0.31 -9.70
C HIS A 28 -23.79 0.52 -9.05
N SER A 29 -23.42 -0.38 -8.14
CA SER A 29 -22.04 -0.54 -7.70
C SER A 29 -21.22 -1.13 -8.84
N ALA A 30 -20.01 -0.61 -9.04
CA ALA A 30 -19.12 -1.05 -10.12
C ALA A 30 -17.73 -1.36 -9.58
N TRP A 31 -17.21 -2.53 -9.95
CA TRP A 31 -15.80 -2.85 -9.81
C TRP A 31 -15.14 -2.76 -11.19
N VAL A 32 -14.11 -1.93 -11.30
CA VAL A 32 -13.42 -1.67 -12.58
C VAL A 32 -12.00 -2.20 -12.49
N SER A 33 -11.78 -3.38 -13.05
CA SER A 33 -10.43 -3.90 -13.31
C SER A 33 -9.94 -3.34 -14.64
N ALA A 34 -8.81 -2.64 -14.63
CA ALA A 34 -8.31 -2.03 -15.85
C ALA A 34 -6.80 -1.80 -15.82
N ASN A 35 -6.13 -2.06 -16.94
CA ASN A 35 -4.69 -1.86 -17.12
C ASN A 35 -4.32 -0.35 -17.13
N ALA A 36 -3.03 -0.02 -17.06
CA ALA A 36 -2.59 1.36 -17.25
C ALA A 36 -3.10 1.92 -18.59
N GLY A 37 -3.48 3.21 -18.63
CA GLY A 37 -3.96 3.87 -19.85
C GLY A 37 -5.40 3.54 -20.29
N SER A 38 -6.13 2.67 -19.59
CA SER A 38 -7.48 2.21 -19.99
C SER A 38 -8.63 3.20 -19.69
N GLY A 39 -8.33 4.45 -19.30
CA GLY A 39 -9.35 5.46 -18.99
C GLY A 39 -10.07 5.31 -17.64
N LYS A 40 -9.47 4.67 -16.61
CA LYS A 40 -10.08 4.57 -15.26
C LYS A 40 -10.47 5.93 -14.68
N THR A 41 -9.56 6.90 -14.78
CA THR A 41 -9.80 8.26 -14.31
C THR A 41 -10.96 8.90 -15.06
N HIS A 42 -11.06 8.68 -16.38
CA HIS A 42 -12.19 9.16 -17.19
C HIS A 42 -13.52 8.58 -16.69
N VAL A 43 -13.58 7.27 -16.42
CA VAL A 43 -14.77 6.60 -15.87
C VAL A 43 -15.16 7.18 -14.50
N LEU A 44 -14.19 7.42 -13.61
CA LEU A 44 -14.44 8.00 -12.29
C LEU A 44 -14.92 9.46 -12.38
N THR A 45 -14.29 10.30 -13.20
CA THR A 45 -14.73 11.68 -13.44
C THR A 45 -16.14 11.71 -14.03
N GLN A 46 -16.42 10.87 -15.03
CA GLN A 46 -17.76 10.75 -15.62
C GLN A 46 -18.78 10.29 -14.58
N ARG A 47 -18.42 9.36 -13.67
CA ARG A 47 -19.31 8.91 -12.59
C ARG A 47 -19.65 10.03 -11.62
N VAL A 48 -18.68 10.85 -11.21
CA VAL A 48 -18.92 12.01 -10.34
C VAL A 48 -19.86 13.01 -11.01
N ILE A 49 -19.66 13.30 -12.28
CA ILE A 49 -20.54 14.18 -13.06
C ILE A 49 -21.96 13.59 -13.16
N ARG A 50 -22.10 12.29 -13.46
CA ARG A 50 -23.41 11.62 -13.52
C ARG A 50 -24.13 11.62 -12.17
N LEU A 51 -23.42 11.51 -11.05
CA LEU A 51 -24.02 11.67 -9.72
C LEU A 51 -24.62 13.07 -9.56
N MET A 52 -23.86 14.11 -9.91
CA MET A 52 -24.33 15.50 -9.81
C MET A 52 -25.48 15.82 -10.78
N LEU A 53 -25.43 15.33 -12.02
CA LEU A 53 -26.53 15.44 -13.00
C LEU A 53 -27.82 14.73 -12.55
N ASN A 54 -27.70 13.74 -11.67
CA ASN A 54 -28.83 13.06 -11.03
C ASN A 54 -29.23 13.69 -9.68
N GLY A 55 -28.75 14.90 -9.40
CA GLY A 55 -29.18 15.70 -8.24
C GLY A 55 -28.39 15.46 -6.96
N ALA A 56 -27.34 14.63 -6.97
CA ALA A 56 -26.47 14.49 -5.82
C ALA A 56 -25.77 15.82 -5.54
N ARG A 57 -25.83 16.28 -4.27
CA ARG A 57 -25.09 17.47 -3.85
C ARG A 57 -23.58 17.17 -3.94
N PRO A 58 -22.73 18.09 -4.42
CA PRO A 58 -21.29 17.87 -4.46
C PRO A 58 -20.69 17.45 -3.11
N SER A 59 -21.20 18.02 -2.00
CA SER A 59 -20.80 17.66 -0.62
C SER A 59 -21.16 16.23 -0.19
N SER A 60 -22.08 15.56 -0.90
CA SER A 60 -22.49 14.19 -0.61
C SER A 60 -21.72 13.13 -1.41
N ILE A 61 -20.78 13.56 -2.26
CA ILE A 61 -19.97 12.66 -3.08
C ILE A 61 -18.57 12.57 -2.47
N LEU A 62 -18.21 11.39 -1.96
CA LEU A 62 -16.86 11.10 -1.46
C LEU A 62 -16.09 10.30 -2.50
N CYS A 63 -14.95 10.84 -2.94
CA CYS A 63 -14.01 10.15 -3.82
C CYS A 63 -12.64 10.06 -3.17
N LEU A 64 -12.16 8.83 -2.97
CA LEU A 64 -10.89 8.55 -2.30
C LEU A 64 -9.84 8.05 -3.28
N THR A 65 -8.59 8.45 -3.07
CA THR A 65 -7.43 7.96 -3.83
C THR A 65 -6.20 7.82 -2.93
N TYR A 66 -5.12 7.26 -3.47
CA TYR A 66 -3.87 7.05 -2.72
C TYR A 66 -2.97 8.28 -2.70
N THR A 67 -2.93 9.06 -3.80
CA THR A 67 -1.97 10.14 -3.95
C THR A 67 -2.65 11.51 -4.04
N LYS A 68 -1.99 12.53 -3.50
CA LYS A 68 -2.47 13.93 -3.61
C LYS A 68 -2.55 14.36 -5.07
N ALA A 69 -1.60 13.93 -5.91
CA ALA A 69 -1.58 14.22 -7.34
C ALA A 69 -2.82 13.68 -8.07
N ALA A 70 -3.22 12.42 -7.80
CA ALA A 70 -4.42 11.85 -8.42
C ALA A 70 -5.70 12.55 -7.95
N ALA A 71 -5.74 12.99 -6.68
CA ALA A 71 -6.88 13.76 -6.17
C ALA A 71 -7.01 15.09 -6.89
N SER A 72 -5.91 15.84 -7.02
CA SER A 72 -5.87 17.12 -7.73
C SER A 72 -6.19 16.97 -9.22
N GLU A 73 -5.59 15.98 -9.89
CA GLU A 73 -5.87 15.69 -11.30
C GLU A 73 -7.36 15.42 -11.53
N MET A 74 -7.96 14.56 -10.69
CA MET A 74 -9.38 14.21 -10.82
C MET A 74 -10.29 15.41 -10.52
N SER A 75 -9.96 16.20 -9.50
CA SER A 75 -10.70 17.43 -9.16
C SER A 75 -10.67 18.43 -10.32
N ASN A 76 -9.49 18.69 -10.87
CA ASN A 76 -9.31 19.59 -12.01
C ASN A 76 -10.14 19.14 -13.21
N ARG A 77 -10.11 17.85 -13.56
CA ARG A 77 -10.91 17.31 -14.67
C ARG A 77 -12.42 17.51 -14.47
N VAL A 78 -12.93 17.36 -13.24
CA VAL A 78 -14.35 17.63 -12.94
C VAL A 78 -14.65 19.11 -13.13
N PHE A 79 -13.84 20.00 -12.53
CA PHE A 79 -14.04 21.44 -12.63
C PHE A 79 -13.91 21.96 -14.05
N GLU A 80 -12.92 21.50 -14.83
CA GLU A 80 -12.74 21.86 -16.24
C GLU A 80 -13.97 21.51 -17.07
N ARG A 81 -14.52 20.29 -16.89
CA ARG A 81 -15.73 19.89 -17.60
C ARG A 81 -16.94 20.75 -17.22
N LEU A 82 -17.13 20.99 -15.92
CA LEU A 82 -18.25 21.80 -15.44
C LEU A 82 -18.12 23.26 -15.91
N ALA A 83 -16.91 23.82 -15.91
CA ALA A 83 -16.63 25.17 -16.41
C ALA A 83 -16.93 25.26 -17.91
N HIS A 84 -16.45 24.29 -18.70
CA HIS A 84 -16.73 24.20 -20.13
C HIS A 84 -18.22 24.24 -20.44
N TRP A 85 -19.05 23.49 -19.70
CA TRP A 85 -20.51 23.50 -19.85
C TRP A 85 -21.17 24.85 -19.60
N THR A 86 -20.56 25.75 -18.82
CA THR A 86 -21.12 27.09 -18.61
C THR A 86 -21.03 27.96 -19.86
N ALA A 87 -20.06 27.70 -20.75
CA ALA A 87 -19.79 28.50 -21.93
C ALA A 87 -20.48 27.98 -23.21
N LEU A 88 -20.91 26.71 -23.23
CA LEU A 88 -21.57 26.10 -24.39
C LEU A 88 -22.96 26.71 -24.64
N ASP A 89 -23.42 26.69 -25.90
CA ASP A 89 -24.83 26.92 -26.19
C ASP A 89 -25.72 25.73 -25.78
N ASP A 90 -27.05 25.88 -25.84
CA ASP A 90 -27.97 24.83 -25.39
C ASP A 90 -27.92 23.57 -26.27
N ALA A 91 -27.65 23.70 -27.57
CA ALA A 91 -27.57 22.55 -28.48
C ALA A 91 -26.27 21.77 -28.26
N GLU A 92 -25.15 22.45 -28.04
CA GLU A 92 -23.86 21.89 -27.68
C GLU A 92 -23.90 21.21 -26.31
N LEU A 93 -24.43 21.88 -25.30
CA LEU A 93 -24.57 21.33 -23.96
C LEU A 93 -25.48 20.09 -23.96
N ALA A 94 -26.59 20.13 -24.72
CA ALA A 94 -27.48 18.98 -24.85
C ALA A 94 -26.77 17.76 -25.47
N ARG A 95 -25.90 17.97 -26.47
CA ARG A 95 -25.08 16.91 -27.06
C ARG A 95 -24.11 16.31 -26.04
N GLU A 96 -23.36 17.14 -25.31
CA GLU A 96 -22.41 16.64 -24.33
C GLU A 96 -23.08 15.86 -23.17
N ILE A 97 -24.20 16.36 -22.66
CA ILE A 97 -24.94 15.65 -21.61
C ILE A 97 -25.51 14.33 -22.16
N ALA A 98 -25.98 14.32 -23.42
CA ALA A 98 -26.45 13.10 -24.06
C ALA A 98 -25.36 12.05 -24.23
N GLU A 99 -24.12 12.45 -24.52
CA GLU A 99 -22.96 11.53 -24.53
C GLU A 99 -22.67 10.96 -23.14
N VAL A 100 -22.84 11.77 -22.08
CA VAL A 100 -22.58 11.36 -20.70
C VAL A 100 -23.68 10.44 -20.14
N GLU A 101 -24.95 10.75 -20.37
CA GLU A 101 -26.10 10.00 -19.82
C GLU A 101 -26.68 8.95 -20.78
N GLY A 102 -26.34 9.00 -22.06
CA GLY A 102 -26.91 8.13 -23.11
C GLY A 102 -28.31 8.53 -23.57
N ARG A 103 -28.82 9.70 -23.15
CA ARG A 103 -30.15 10.23 -23.50
C ARG A 103 -30.13 11.76 -23.53
N PRO A 104 -30.95 12.41 -24.38
CA PRO A 104 -31.01 13.87 -24.41
C PRO A 104 -31.55 14.43 -23.08
N PRO A 105 -30.98 15.53 -22.56
CA PRO A 105 -31.51 16.20 -21.37
C PRO A 105 -32.81 16.96 -21.69
N ASP A 106 -33.64 17.15 -20.67
CA ASP A 106 -34.73 18.13 -20.73
C ASP A 106 -34.23 19.54 -20.38
N ARG A 107 -35.11 20.55 -20.52
CA ARG A 107 -34.78 21.95 -20.21
C ARG A 107 -34.36 22.16 -18.77
N ILE A 108 -34.94 21.42 -17.82
CA ILE A 108 -34.62 21.53 -16.39
C ILE A 108 -33.18 21.06 -16.16
N LYS A 109 -32.81 19.91 -16.72
CA LYS A 109 -31.48 19.34 -16.62
C LYS A 109 -30.42 20.21 -17.29
N LEU A 110 -30.72 20.87 -18.41
CA LEU A 110 -29.81 21.87 -19.01
C LEU A 110 -29.54 23.03 -18.03
N MET A 111 -30.59 23.59 -17.42
CA MET A 111 -30.46 24.66 -16.44
C MET A 111 -29.67 24.21 -15.20
N ASP A 112 -29.94 23.00 -14.69
CA ASP A 112 -29.21 22.46 -13.55
C ASP A 112 -27.75 22.16 -13.88
N ALA A 113 -27.45 21.63 -15.07
CA ALA A 113 -26.09 21.36 -15.52
C ALA A 113 -25.22 22.63 -15.53
N ARG A 114 -25.77 23.76 -16.01
CA ARG A 114 -25.07 25.06 -15.97
C ARG A 114 -24.79 25.55 -14.55
N ARG A 115 -25.63 25.18 -13.58
CA ARG A 115 -25.44 25.54 -12.16
C ARG A 115 -24.46 24.62 -11.44
N LEU A 116 -24.11 23.46 -12.01
CA LEU A 116 -23.23 22.51 -11.33
C LEU A 116 -21.84 23.07 -11.06
N PHE A 117 -21.29 23.90 -11.96
CA PHE A 117 -19.99 24.55 -11.73
C PHE A 117 -20.03 25.45 -10.49
N ALA A 118 -21.01 26.36 -10.41
CA ALA A 118 -21.20 27.25 -9.27
C ALA A 118 -21.45 26.46 -7.98
N ARG A 119 -22.36 25.47 -8.00
CA ARG A 119 -22.65 24.60 -6.85
C ARG A 119 -21.40 23.86 -6.36
N ALA A 120 -20.55 23.36 -7.28
CA ALA A 120 -19.32 22.68 -6.92
C ALA A 120 -18.28 23.64 -6.31
N LEU A 121 -18.17 24.86 -6.84
CA LEU A 121 -17.26 25.90 -6.35
C LEU A 121 -17.66 26.42 -4.97
N GLU A 122 -18.96 26.63 -4.74
CA GLU A 122 -19.53 27.13 -3.49
C GLU A 122 -19.69 26.04 -2.41
N THR A 123 -19.33 24.80 -2.71
CA THR A 123 -19.46 23.69 -1.76
C THR A 123 -18.50 23.91 -0.57
N PRO A 124 -19.00 23.93 0.68
CA PRO A 124 -18.14 24.10 1.86
C PRO A 124 -17.05 23.03 1.95
N GLY A 125 -15.79 23.48 1.97
CA GLY A 125 -14.63 22.59 1.95
C GLY A 125 -14.45 21.83 0.63
N GLY A 126 -15.02 22.33 -0.47
CA GLY A 126 -14.85 21.83 -1.83
C GLY A 126 -15.46 20.46 -2.11
N LEU A 127 -15.30 20.01 -3.36
CA LEU A 127 -15.54 18.62 -3.76
C LEU A 127 -14.65 17.69 -2.92
N LYS A 128 -15.25 16.64 -2.34
CA LYS A 128 -14.52 15.68 -1.48
C LYS A 128 -13.78 14.64 -2.31
N ILE A 129 -12.86 15.11 -3.13
CA ILE A 129 -11.89 14.31 -3.89
C ILE A 129 -10.55 14.43 -3.16
N GLN A 130 -10.21 13.42 -2.36
CA GLN A 130 -9.09 13.51 -1.42
C GLN A 130 -8.38 12.17 -1.23
N THR A 131 -7.25 12.19 -0.55
CA THR A 131 -6.56 10.94 -0.19
C THR A 131 -7.29 10.22 0.93
N ILE A 132 -7.07 8.90 1.04
CA ILE A 132 -7.55 8.11 2.19
C ILE A 132 -7.05 8.72 3.50
N HIS A 133 -5.78 9.14 3.57
CA HIS A 133 -5.20 9.78 4.75
C HIS A 133 -5.91 11.08 5.12
N ALA A 134 -6.14 11.98 4.16
CA ALA A 134 -6.83 13.26 4.42
C ALA A 134 -8.28 13.04 4.88
N PHE A 135 -8.94 11.99 4.35
CA PHE A 135 -10.26 11.60 4.83
C PHE A 135 -10.24 11.10 6.28
N CYS A 136 -9.32 10.18 6.61
CA CYS A 136 -9.18 9.66 7.96
C CYS A 136 -8.80 10.77 8.96
N GLU A 137 -7.89 11.67 8.58
CA GLU A 137 -7.51 12.83 9.39
C GLU A 137 -8.70 13.74 9.69
N ALA A 138 -9.47 14.11 8.67
CA ALA A 138 -10.69 14.91 8.85
C ALA A 138 -11.72 14.21 9.74
N LEU A 139 -11.88 12.89 9.61
CA LEU A 139 -12.79 12.10 10.42
C LEU A 139 -12.36 12.08 11.89
N LEU A 140 -11.06 11.88 12.16
CA LEU A 140 -10.50 11.89 13.51
C LEU A 140 -10.62 13.27 14.18
N HIS A 141 -10.47 14.35 13.42
CA HIS A 141 -10.72 15.71 13.93
C HIS A 141 -12.19 15.98 14.25
N GLN A 142 -13.11 15.33 13.54
CA GLN A 142 -14.55 15.50 13.77
C GLN A 142 -15.05 14.69 14.97
N PHE A 143 -14.42 13.54 15.26
CA PHE A 143 -14.82 12.61 16.32
C PHE A 143 -13.63 12.18 17.21
N PRO A 144 -12.92 13.13 17.86
CA PRO A 144 -11.71 12.82 18.62
C PRO A 144 -12.00 12.03 19.90
N LEU A 145 -13.16 12.25 20.53
CA LEU A 145 -13.55 11.57 21.77
C LEU A 145 -13.84 10.09 21.50
N GLU A 146 -14.56 9.80 20.42
CA GLU A 146 -14.87 8.44 19.97
C GLU A 146 -13.62 7.67 19.57
N ALA A 147 -12.60 8.37 19.05
CA ALA A 147 -11.31 7.79 18.71
C ALA A 147 -10.34 7.71 19.91
N ASN A 148 -10.73 8.21 21.10
CA ASN A 148 -9.86 8.31 22.29
C ASN A 148 -8.54 9.04 22.00
N ILE A 149 -8.62 10.15 21.26
CA ILE A 149 -7.48 11.02 20.94
C ILE A 149 -7.73 12.45 21.45
N ALA A 150 -6.67 13.23 21.57
CA ALA A 150 -6.78 14.64 21.91
C ALA A 150 -7.53 15.43 20.83
N GLY A 151 -8.42 16.34 21.23
CA GLY A 151 -9.23 17.14 20.29
C GLY A 151 -8.42 18.05 19.35
N HIS A 152 -7.20 18.43 19.74
CA HIS A 152 -6.28 19.25 18.95
C HIS A 152 -4.99 18.50 18.64
N PHE A 153 -5.11 17.24 18.19
CA PHE A 153 -3.93 16.51 17.73
C PHE A 153 -3.33 17.15 16.48
N THR A 154 -2.04 16.98 16.29
CA THR A 154 -1.34 17.34 15.06
C THR A 154 -0.77 16.08 14.43
N VAL A 155 -0.84 16.00 13.11
CA VAL A 155 -0.16 14.93 12.38
C VAL A 155 1.34 15.25 12.36
N LEU A 156 2.13 14.32 12.88
CA LEU A 156 3.59 14.44 12.84
C LEU A 156 4.11 14.27 11.42
N ASP A 157 5.08 15.08 11.05
CA ASP A 157 5.88 14.79 9.87
C ASP A 157 6.88 13.65 10.15
N ASP A 158 7.48 13.10 9.09
CA ASP A 158 8.39 11.96 9.20
C ASP A 158 9.60 12.26 10.10
N LYS A 159 10.04 13.53 10.13
CA LYS A 159 11.19 13.96 10.93
C LYS A 159 10.85 14.00 12.42
N ALA A 160 9.72 14.59 12.78
CA ALA A 160 9.23 14.65 14.15
C ALA A 160 8.89 13.25 14.67
N ALA A 161 8.29 12.41 13.84
CA ALA A 161 8.04 11.00 14.17
C ALA A 161 9.35 10.25 14.45
N ALA A 162 10.36 10.39 13.58
CA ALA A 162 11.67 9.77 13.77
C ALA A 162 12.37 10.26 15.06
N ALA A 163 12.29 11.55 15.36
CA ALA A 163 12.86 12.13 16.58
C ALA A 163 12.21 11.56 17.85
N LEU A 164 10.88 11.42 17.87
CA LEU A 164 10.17 10.83 19.01
C LEU A 164 10.51 9.34 19.20
N ILE A 165 10.63 8.58 18.11
CA ILE A 165 11.06 7.17 18.18
C ILE A 165 12.48 7.07 18.74
N ALA A 166 13.39 7.95 18.31
CA ALA A 166 14.77 7.97 18.82
C ALA A 166 14.84 8.36 20.31
N GLU A 167 14.00 9.28 20.77
CA GLU A 167 13.89 9.62 22.20
C GLU A 167 13.34 8.45 23.03
N ALA A 168 12.26 7.82 22.57
CA ALA A 168 11.69 6.63 23.23
C ALA A 168 12.72 5.50 23.33
N ARG A 169 13.55 5.31 22.29
CA ARG A 169 14.64 4.34 22.29
C ARG A 169 15.71 4.66 23.33
N ARG A 170 16.16 5.92 23.40
CA ARG A 170 17.14 6.36 24.41
C ARG A 170 16.61 6.17 25.83
N SER A 171 15.33 6.46 26.04
CA SER A 171 14.66 6.24 27.34
C SER A 171 14.68 4.75 27.72
N LEU A 172 14.32 3.87 26.79
CA LEU A 172 14.34 2.41 26.99
C LEU A 172 15.74 1.88 27.34
N LEU A 173 16.79 2.38 26.66
CA LEU A 173 18.18 2.03 26.96
C LEU A 173 18.62 2.49 28.35
N THR A 174 18.18 3.68 28.76
CA THR A 174 18.51 4.23 30.08
C THR A 174 17.84 3.43 31.20
N GLU A 175 16.57 3.06 31.01
CA GLU A 175 15.81 2.29 31.99
C GLU A 175 16.34 0.86 32.18
N THR A 176 16.84 0.22 31.12
CA THR A 176 17.43 -1.12 31.20
C THR A 176 18.75 -1.13 31.97
N GLN A 177 19.59 -0.10 31.80
CA GLN A 177 20.83 0.06 32.57
C GLN A 177 20.59 0.30 34.07
N ALA A 178 19.45 0.91 34.43
CA ALA A 178 19.08 1.15 35.82
C ALA A 178 18.69 -0.13 36.60
N GLY A 179 18.69 -1.30 35.94
CA GLY A 179 18.57 -2.60 36.61
C GLY A 179 17.14 -2.98 37.04
N HIS A 180 16.12 -2.28 36.54
CA HIS A 180 14.71 -2.56 36.89
C HIS A 180 14.16 -3.84 36.23
N ASP A 181 14.76 -4.31 35.13
CA ASP A 181 14.38 -5.56 34.45
C ASP A 181 15.63 -6.31 33.97
N GLY A 182 16.04 -7.32 34.74
CA GLY A 182 17.22 -8.13 34.43
C GLY A 182 17.07 -8.99 33.17
N ALA A 183 15.85 -9.41 32.82
CA ALA A 183 15.61 -10.21 31.63
C ALA A 183 15.73 -9.35 30.37
N LEU A 184 15.18 -8.13 30.41
CA LEU A 184 15.33 -7.16 29.33
C LEU A 184 16.80 -6.72 29.16
N ALA A 185 17.52 -6.46 30.26
CA ALA A 185 18.94 -6.13 30.20
C ALA A 185 19.79 -7.24 29.57
N ALA A 186 19.51 -8.50 29.89
CA ALA A 186 20.17 -9.66 29.26
C ALA A 186 19.87 -9.73 27.75
N ALA A 187 18.62 -9.55 27.34
CA ALA A 187 18.25 -9.54 25.93
C ALA A 187 18.94 -8.40 25.15
N PHE A 188 19.07 -7.21 25.75
CA PHE A 188 19.83 -6.10 25.16
C PHE A 188 21.31 -6.43 25.02
N HIS A 189 21.91 -7.04 26.04
CA HIS A 189 23.29 -7.49 26.00
C HIS A 189 23.52 -8.48 24.86
N ASP A 190 22.66 -9.50 24.73
CA ASP A 190 22.74 -10.49 23.66
C ASP A 190 22.68 -9.85 22.27
N VAL A 191 21.76 -8.89 22.07
CA VAL A 191 21.67 -8.17 20.79
C VAL A 191 22.91 -7.31 20.53
N LEU A 192 23.43 -6.60 21.52
CA LEU A 192 24.64 -5.78 21.37
C LEU A 192 25.87 -6.63 21.05
N THR A 193 25.98 -7.82 21.66
CA THR A 193 27.03 -8.79 21.35
C THR A 193 26.93 -9.30 19.90
N LEU A 194 25.70 -9.49 19.39
CA LEU A 194 25.48 -9.99 18.04
C LEU A 194 25.59 -8.91 16.96
N ALA A 195 25.17 -7.68 17.27
CA ALA A 195 24.83 -6.71 16.24
C ALA A 195 25.34 -5.28 16.48
N ASP A 196 26.17 -5.02 17.50
CA ASP A 196 26.61 -3.67 17.89
C ASP A 196 25.44 -2.67 18.15
N GLU A 197 25.77 -1.42 18.44
CA GLU A 197 24.79 -0.37 18.72
C GLU A 197 23.93 -0.02 17.48
N ALA A 198 24.54 0.02 16.30
CA ALA A 198 23.84 0.32 15.05
C ALA A 198 22.95 -0.85 14.60
N GLY A 199 23.30 -2.10 14.92
CA GLY A 199 22.41 -3.23 14.70
C GLY A 199 21.24 -3.28 15.70
N LEU A 200 21.46 -2.92 16.96
CA LEU A 200 20.35 -2.75 17.92
C LEU A 200 19.35 -1.68 17.43
N ASP A 201 19.86 -0.56 16.95
CA ASP A 201 19.04 0.52 16.38
C ASP A 201 18.18 0.07 15.19
N ARG A 202 18.78 -0.71 14.29
CA ARG A 202 18.07 -1.32 13.15
C ARG A 202 17.01 -2.31 13.63
N LEU A 203 17.36 -3.20 14.56
CA LEU A 203 16.42 -4.19 15.12
C LEU A 203 15.20 -3.52 15.74
N LEU A 204 15.39 -2.48 16.55
CA LEU A 204 14.29 -1.74 17.17
C LEU A 204 13.43 -1.03 16.12
N GLY A 205 14.04 -0.46 15.07
CA GLY A 205 13.31 0.08 13.93
C GLY A 205 12.44 -0.96 13.23
N ASP A 206 13.01 -2.13 12.96
CA ASP A 206 12.32 -3.25 12.30
C ASP A 206 11.19 -3.81 13.17
N ILE A 207 11.36 -3.87 14.49
CA ILE A 207 10.31 -4.28 15.43
C ILE A 207 9.13 -3.32 15.37
N VAL A 208 9.36 -2.01 15.37
CA VAL A 208 8.28 -1.00 15.29
C VAL A 208 7.57 -1.06 13.93
N ALA A 209 8.34 -1.20 12.85
CA ALA A 209 7.81 -1.32 11.49
C ALA A 209 6.96 -2.58 11.31
N ASN A 210 7.38 -3.70 11.89
CA ASN A 210 6.72 -5.01 11.76
C ASN A 210 5.83 -5.38 12.96
N ARG A 211 5.48 -4.42 13.82
CA ARG A 211 4.77 -4.67 15.10
C ARG A 211 3.55 -5.58 14.97
N SER A 212 2.72 -5.38 13.93
CA SER A 212 1.50 -6.16 13.75
C SER A 212 1.78 -7.61 13.33
N ALA A 213 2.84 -7.84 12.55
CA ALA A 213 3.27 -9.18 12.19
C ALA A 213 3.89 -9.90 13.40
N LEU A 214 4.71 -9.19 14.18
CA LEU A 214 5.30 -9.70 15.41
C LEU A 214 4.23 -10.02 16.46
N GLN A 215 3.21 -9.18 16.64
CA GLN A 215 2.08 -9.46 17.54
C GLN A 215 1.37 -10.76 17.15
N ARG A 216 1.02 -10.94 15.87
CA ARG A 216 0.42 -12.20 15.39
C ARG A 216 1.32 -13.40 15.63
N PHE A 217 2.63 -13.24 15.43
CA PHE A 217 3.61 -14.28 15.74
C PHE A 217 3.61 -14.63 17.23
N PHE A 218 3.71 -13.64 18.12
CA PHE A 218 3.73 -13.86 19.56
C PHE A 218 2.42 -14.45 20.09
N ASP A 219 1.27 -14.04 19.54
CA ASP A 219 -0.02 -14.64 19.88
C ASP A 219 -0.08 -16.13 19.51
N SER A 220 0.49 -16.51 18.36
CA SER A 220 0.64 -17.91 17.97
C SER A 220 1.64 -18.63 18.88
N ALA A 221 2.80 -18.03 19.13
CA ALA A 221 3.87 -18.62 19.91
C ALA A 221 3.48 -18.86 21.38
N ARG A 222 2.64 -18.00 21.96
CA ARG A 222 2.08 -18.21 23.30
C ARG A 222 1.20 -19.46 23.40
N ARG A 223 0.54 -19.85 22.31
CA ARG A 223 -0.33 -21.05 22.27
C ARG A 223 0.45 -22.33 21.96
N GLU A 224 1.43 -22.26 21.07
CA GLU A 224 2.07 -23.45 20.47
C GLU A 224 3.57 -23.60 20.78
N GLY A 225 4.18 -22.60 21.41
CA GLY A 225 5.62 -22.50 21.64
C GLY A 225 6.34 -21.72 20.53
N VAL A 226 7.38 -20.97 20.92
CA VAL A 226 8.20 -20.13 20.01
C VAL A 226 8.90 -21.00 18.95
N ASP A 227 9.59 -22.06 19.36
CA ASP A 227 10.33 -22.96 18.46
C ASP A 227 9.43 -23.58 17.38
N ARG A 228 8.27 -24.11 17.77
CA ARG A 228 7.30 -24.71 16.84
C ARG A 228 6.76 -23.70 15.84
N THR A 229 6.48 -22.49 16.31
CA THR A 229 5.95 -21.41 15.48
C THR A 229 7.00 -20.93 14.47
N LEU A 230 8.26 -20.75 14.91
CA LEU A 230 9.38 -20.42 14.03
C LEU A 230 9.64 -21.51 12.99
N LYS A 231 9.71 -22.78 13.41
CA LYS A 231 9.91 -23.90 12.48
C LYS A 231 8.84 -23.94 11.40
N ARG A 232 7.56 -23.79 11.77
CA ARG A 232 6.48 -23.72 10.78
C ARG A 232 6.63 -22.53 9.84
N GLY A 233 6.96 -21.35 10.37
CA GLY A 233 7.17 -20.13 9.57
C GLY A 233 8.35 -20.22 8.60
N LEU A 234 9.40 -20.95 8.98
CA LEU A 234 10.60 -21.18 8.15
C LEU A 234 10.49 -22.41 7.25
N GLY A 235 9.35 -23.12 7.25
CA GLY A 235 9.18 -24.37 6.49
C GLY A 235 10.04 -25.53 7.00
N ILE A 236 10.49 -25.46 8.26
CA ILE A 236 11.26 -26.51 8.94
C ILE A 236 10.28 -27.48 9.60
N PRO A 237 10.44 -28.81 9.43
CA PRO A 237 9.63 -29.79 10.15
C PRO A 237 9.70 -29.58 11.67
N VAL A 238 8.56 -29.66 12.36
CA VAL A 238 8.53 -29.43 13.83
C VAL A 238 9.44 -30.41 14.59
N SER A 239 9.55 -31.64 14.10
CA SER A 239 10.43 -32.68 14.65
C SER A 239 11.91 -32.49 14.31
N ALA A 240 12.26 -31.52 13.48
CA ALA A 240 13.65 -31.30 13.10
C ALA A 240 14.44 -30.69 14.26
N ASP A 241 15.61 -31.25 14.52
CA ASP A 241 16.66 -30.72 15.36
C ASP A 241 17.86 -30.22 14.51
N ALA A 242 18.86 -29.63 15.16
CA ALA A 242 20.03 -29.09 14.46
C ALA A 242 20.78 -30.16 13.65
N ALA A 243 20.89 -31.39 14.18
CA ALA A 243 21.55 -32.51 13.51
C ALA A 243 20.82 -32.95 12.23
N SER A 244 19.49 -33.10 12.29
CA SER A 244 18.67 -33.48 11.13
C SER A 244 18.66 -32.40 10.05
N ILE A 245 18.71 -31.11 10.42
CA ILE A 245 18.82 -30.01 9.45
C ILE A 245 20.21 -30.02 8.81
N ALA A 246 21.28 -30.16 9.59
CA ALA A 246 22.65 -30.24 9.08
C ALA A 246 22.84 -31.45 8.15
N ALA A 247 22.23 -32.60 8.47
CA ALA A 247 22.26 -33.79 7.63
C ALA A 247 21.59 -33.58 6.27
N ARG A 248 20.60 -32.67 6.15
CA ARG A 248 19.98 -32.31 4.86
C ARG A 248 20.88 -31.45 3.98
N ALA A 249 21.86 -30.76 4.56
CA ALA A 249 22.81 -29.95 3.81
C ALA A 249 23.93 -30.81 3.18
N TRP A 250 24.10 -32.06 3.63
CA TRP A 250 25.12 -32.98 3.14
C TRP A 250 24.53 -34.15 2.33
N PRO A 251 25.13 -34.52 1.18
CA PRO A 251 26.26 -33.87 0.52
C PRO A 251 25.86 -32.56 -0.15
N LEU A 252 26.77 -31.58 -0.14
CA LEU A 252 26.55 -30.33 -0.86
C LEU A 252 26.66 -30.59 -2.37
N PRO A 253 25.85 -29.93 -3.22
CA PRO A 253 25.97 -30.05 -4.67
C PRO A 253 27.41 -29.74 -5.12
N GLY A 254 28.08 -30.74 -5.68
CA GLY A 254 29.48 -30.62 -6.13
C GLY A 254 30.55 -30.82 -5.06
N LEU A 255 30.17 -31.09 -3.80
CA LEU A 255 31.07 -31.47 -2.71
C LEU A 255 30.55 -32.77 -2.05
N ASP A 256 30.60 -33.87 -2.81
CA ASP A 256 30.27 -35.19 -2.31
C ASP A 256 31.44 -35.83 -1.54
N ALA A 257 31.20 -37.00 -0.94
CA ALA A 257 32.21 -37.69 -0.14
C ALA A 257 33.46 -38.06 -0.96
N ALA A 258 33.30 -38.39 -2.24
CA ALA A 258 34.42 -38.73 -3.13
C ALA A 258 35.28 -37.49 -3.41
N ARG A 259 34.67 -36.37 -3.77
CA ARG A 259 35.38 -35.10 -3.98
C ARG A 259 36.03 -34.58 -2.70
N MET A 260 35.40 -34.76 -1.54
CA MET A 260 36.05 -34.43 -0.26
C MET A 260 37.28 -35.30 0.01
N GLN A 261 37.21 -36.60 -0.28
CA GLN A 261 38.38 -37.47 -0.20
C GLN A 261 39.47 -37.02 -1.16
N ASP A 262 39.12 -36.63 -2.39
CA ASP A 262 40.08 -36.08 -3.36
C ASP A 262 40.72 -34.78 -2.85
N TYR A 263 39.95 -33.85 -2.29
CA TYR A 263 40.47 -32.61 -1.71
C TYR A 263 41.38 -32.85 -0.51
N VAL A 264 41.00 -33.77 0.39
CA VAL A 264 41.81 -34.14 1.55
C VAL A 264 43.10 -34.84 1.10
N ALA A 265 43.03 -35.74 0.12
CA ALA A 265 44.20 -36.38 -0.47
C ALA A 265 45.12 -35.36 -1.15
N LEU A 266 44.56 -34.41 -1.89
CA LEU A 266 45.31 -33.33 -2.55
C LEU A 266 45.98 -32.41 -1.52
N ALA A 267 45.27 -32.04 -0.45
CA ALA A 267 45.78 -31.20 0.64
C ALA A 267 46.90 -31.90 1.41
N ASN A 268 46.76 -33.20 1.70
CA ASN A 268 47.78 -34.02 2.36
C ASN A 268 48.98 -34.30 1.45
N GLY A 269 48.77 -34.46 0.14
CA GLY A 269 49.83 -34.76 -0.84
C GLY A 269 50.63 -33.55 -1.30
N LYS A 270 50.02 -32.35 -1.36
CA LYS A 270 50.69 -31.10 -1.76
C LYS A 270 51.09 -30.19 -0.58
N GLY A 271 50.88 -30.66 0.66
CA GLY A 271 50.93 -29.92 1.92
C GLY A 271 51.66 -28.57 1.89
N GLY A 272 50.98 -27.50 2.32
CA GLY A 272 51.56 -26.22 2.75
C GLY A 272 52.61 -25.53 1.86
N SER A 273 52.80 -25.94 0.61
CA SER A 273 53.75 -25.28 -0.29
C SER A 273 53.09 -24.02 -0.87
N ASN A 274 53.55 -22.86 -0.42
CA ASN A 274 53.06 -21.56 -0.87
C ASN A 274 53.05 -21.49 -2.41
N ALA A 275 51.91 -21.15 -2.99
CA ALA A 275 51.71 -20.97 -4.42
C ALA A 275 52.36 -19.66 -4.94
N GLN A 276 53.67 -19.50 -4.71
CA GLN A 276 54.46 -18.35 -5.20
C GLN A 276 55.73 -18.74 -5.96
N GLU A 277 55.99 -20.01 -6.21
CA GLU A 277 57.07 -20.41 -7.14
C GLU A 277 56.50 -21.23 -8.31
N ARG A 278 56.07 -20.52 -9.35
CA ARG A 278 56.28 -20.86 -10.77
C ARG A 278 55.79 -19.75 -11.69
#